data_AF-A0A1C4QQZ0-F1
#
_entry.id   AF-A0A1C4QQZ0-F1
#
_cell.length_a   1.000
_cell.length_b   1.000
_cell.length_c   1.000
_cell.angle_alpha   90.00
_cell.angle_beta   90.00
_cell.angle_gamma   90.00
#
_symmetry.space_group_name_H-M   'P 1'
#
loop_
_entity.id
_entity.type
_entity.pdbx_description
1 polymer ?
#
loop_
_entity_poly.entity_id
_entity_poly.type
_entity_poly.pdbx_seq_one_letter_code
_entity_poly.pdbx_strand_id
1 'polypeptide(L)'
;MTVQPADGLSPAAAFPDPSHDQWQSLVEGVLRKSGKEVTGSAAEEALSTTLEDGLTTRPLYTASDESPDTGSPGFAPFTRGSRPEGNAAGGWDVRQRHALTDPARLNEALLGDLENGVT
;
A
#
# COMPACT_ATOMS: atom_id res chain seq x y z
N MET A 1 22.12 -31.32 7.89
CA MET A 1 21.71 -30.44 9.01
C MET A 1 20.44 -29.73 8.55
N THR A 2 19.26 -30.24 8.91
CA THR A 2 17.97 -29.62 8.56
C THR A 2 17.55 -28.72 9.70
N VAL A 3 17.56 -27.41 9.46
CA VAL A 3 17.06 -26.38 10.38
C VAL A 3 15.60 -26.68 10.68
N GLN A 4 15.22 -26.81 11.95
CA GLN A 4 13.83 -27.02 12.31
C GLN A 4 13.08 -25.67 12.28
N PRO A 5 11.79 -25.62 11.95
CA PRO A 5 11.02 -24.36 11.88
C PRO A 5 10.93 -23.59 13.21
N ALA A 6 11.31 -24.21 14.35
CA ALA A 6 11.46 -23.53 15.63
C ALA A 6 12.72 -22.63 15.70
N ASP A 7 13.74 -22.95 14.90
CA ASP A 7 14.96 -22.16 14.74
C ASP A 7 14.68 -21.17 13.59
N GLY A 8 14.00 -20.07 13.91
CA GLY A 8 13.56 -19.09 12.92
C GLY A 8 14.64 -18.75 11.89
N LEU A 9 14.28 -18.76 10.61
CA LEU A 9 15.18 -18.33 9.54
C LEU A 9 15.40 -16.83 9.68
N SER A 10 16.67 -16.39 9.72
CA SER A 10 17.04 -14.99 9.54
C SER A 10 17.75 -14.82 8.20
N PRO A 11 17.01 -14.53 7.12
CA PRO A 11 17.58 -14.50 5.76
C PRO A 11 18.71 -13.47 5.60
N ALA A 12 18.71 -12.40 6.41
CA ALA A 12 19.68 -11.32 6.33
C ALA A 12 20.84 -11.43 7.36
N ALA A 13 20.81 -12.38 8.30
CA ALA A 13 21.79 -12.44 9.40
C ALA A 13 23.25 -12.62 8.96
N ALA A 14 23.49 -13.09 7.74
CA ALA A 14 24.83 -13.23 7.19
C ALA A 14 25.45 -11.89 6.76
N PHE A 15 24.68 -10.80 6.77
CA PHE A 15 25.10 -9.47 6.35
C PHE A 15 25.09 -8.50 7.53
N PRO A 16 25.94 -7.46 7.50
CA PRO A 16 25.81 -6.35 8.44
C PRO A 16 24.44 -5.70 8.34
N ASP A 17 23.91 -5.20 9.47
CA ASP A 17 22.67 -4.43 9.49
C ASP A 17 22.86 -3.13 8.67
N PRO A 18 22.07 -2.90 7.62
CA PRO A 18 22.19 -1.69 6.82
C PRO A 18 21.68 -0.49 7.61
N SER A 19 22.40 0.63 7.53
CA SER A 19 21.93 1.92 8.05
C SER A 19 21.24 2.75 6.97
N HIS A 20 20.36 3.65 7.41
CA HIS A 20 19.72 4.61 6.52
C HIS A 20 20.75 5.52 5.83
N ASP A 21 21.77 5.96 6.57
CA ASP A 21 22.89 6.78 6.04
C ASP A 21 23.69 6.05 4.95
N GLN A 22 23.89 4.74 5.10
CA GLN A 22 24.56 3.93 4.08
C GLN A 22 23.73 3.90 2.79
N TRP A 23 22.41 3.76 2.92
CA TRP A 23 21.50 3.82 1.77
C TRP A 23 21.49 5.21 1.13
N GLN A 24 21.41 6.29 1.92
CA GLN A 24 21.52 7.67 1.42
C GLN A 24 22.80 7.88 0.60
N SER A 25 23.95 7.42 1.11
CA SER A 25 25.23 7.51 0.39
C SER A 25 25.21 6.84 -0.98
N LEU A 26 24.47 5.73 -1.12
CA LEU A 26 24.27 5.06 -2.41
C LEU A 26 23.37 5.88 -3.34
N VAL A 27 22.30 6.48 -2.81
CA VAL A 27 21.39 7.37 -3.54
C VAL A 27 22.15 8.58 -4.08
N GLU A 28 22.96 9.24 -3.25
CA GLU A 28 23.84 10.34 -3.67
C GLU A 28 24.75 9.92 -4.83
N GLY A 29 25.35 8.73 -4.74
CA GLY A 29 26.20 8.18 -5.78
C GLY A 29 25.47 8.00 -7.12
N VAL A 30 24.20 7.62 -7.10
CA VAL A 30 23.36 7.50 -8.32
C VAL A 30 22.96 8.87 -8.85
N LEU A 31 22.51 9.78 -7.99
CA LEU A 31 22.11 11.13 -8.38
C LEU A 31 23.26 11.93 -8.98
N ARG A 32 24.47 11.78 -8.44
CA ARG A 32 25.69 12.37 -9.01
C ARG A 32 25.92 11.95 -10.45
N LYS A 33 25.73 10.66 -10.76
CA LYS A 33 25.85 10.14 -12.13
C LYS A 33 24.79 10.73 -13.07
N SER A 34 23.66 11.17 -12.54
CA SER A 34 22.62 11.90 -13.27
C SER A 34 22.82 13.42 -13.34
N GLY A 35 23.95 13.93 -12.83
CA GLY A 35 24.28 15.36 -12.83
C GLY A 35 23.66 16.16 -11.68
N LYS A 36 23.12 15.51 -10.65
CA LYS A 36 22.57 16.16 -9.45
C LYS A 36 23.54 15.98 -8.28
N GLU A 37 24.07 17.10 -7.77
CA GLU A 37 24.93 17.13 -6.58
C GLU A 37 24.10 17.52 -5.36
N VAL A 38 23.54 16.51 -4.68
CA VAL A 38 22.72 16.63 -3.46
C VAL A 38 23.17 15.58 -2.46
N THR A 39 23.03 15.88 -1.16
CA THR A 39 23.52 15.02 -0.07
C THR A 39 22.49 14.84 1.05
N GLY A 40 22.63 13.77 1.83
CA GLY A 40 21.77 13.43 2.96
C GLY A 40 20.29 13.40 2.58
N SER A 41 19.45 14.03 3.40
CA SER A 41 18.01 14.11 3.16
C SER A 41 17.65 14.81 1.85
N ALA A 42 18.46 15.76 1.35
CA ALA A 42 18.19 16.41 0.07
C ALA A 42 18.34 15.45 -1.11
N ALA A 43 19.16 14.40 -0.98
CA ALA A 43 19.27 13.34 -1.98
C ALA A 43 17.98 12.51 -2.05
N GLU A 44 17.38 12.20 -0.90
CA GLU A 44 16.08 11.52 -0.85
C GLU A 44 14.96 12.40 -1.39
N GLU A 45 14.93 13.68 -1.00
CA GLU A 45 13.90 14.60 -1.47
C GLU A 45 13.96 14.84 -2.98
N ALA A 46 15.15 14.76 -3.58
CA ALA A 46 15.31 14.82 -5.03
C ALA A 46 14.66 13.63 -5.77
N LEU A 47 14.30 12.57 -5.06
CA LEU A 47 13.55 11.40 -5.55
C LEU A 47 12.09 11.37 -5.08
N SER A 48 11.68 12.28 -4.19
CA SER A 48 10.28 12.41 -3.77
C SER A 48 9.37 12.80 -4.94
N THR A 49 8.13 12.33 -4.92
CA THR A 49 7.11 12.67 -5.91
C THR A 49 6.03 13.52 -5.26
N THR A 50 5.81 14.73 -5.78
CA THR A 50 4.66 15.56 -5.41
C THR A 50 3.40 15.04 -6.09
N LEU A 51 2.37 14.80 -5.30
CA LEU A 51 1.04 14.43 -5.73
C LEU A 51 0.09 15.64 -5.67
N GLU A 52 -1.15 15.44 -6.09
CA GLU A 52 -2.22 16.42 -5.89
C GLU A 52 -2.44 16.71 -4.39
N ASP A 53 -3.16 17.79 -4.10
CA ASP A 53 -3.52 18.21 -2.74
C ASP A 53 -2.33 18.50 -1.80
N GLY A 54 -1.14 18.75 -2.36
CA GLY A 54 0.06 19.11 -1.58
C GLY A 54 0.71 17.92 -0.86
N LEU A 55 0.37 16.69 -1.25
CA LEU A 55 0.98 15.48 -0.72
C LEU A 55 2.33 15.20 -1.41
N THR A 56 3.26 14.60 -0.66
CA THR A 56 4.55 14.16 -1.18
C THR A 56 4.79 12.71 -0.77
N THR A 57 5.04 11.84 -1.74
CA THR A 57 5.46 10.46 -1.48
C THR A 57 6.97 10.38 -1.47
N ARG A 58 7.53 9.91 -0.35
CA ARG A 58 8.98 9.65 -0.22
C ARG A 58 9.38 8.39 -0.99
N PRO A 59 10.66 8.30 -1.42
CA PRO A 59 11.15 7.14 -2.18
C PRO A 59 11.30 5.87 -1.33
N LEU A 60 11.35 6.00 0.00
CA LEU A 60 11.50 4.90 0.93
C LEU A 60 10.69 5.17 2.22
N TYR A 61 9.97 4.15 2.68
CA TYR A 61 9.35 4.11 4.00
C TYR A 61 9.92 2.91 4.77
N THR A 62 10.21 3.10 6.05
CA THR A 62 10.91 2.17 6.94
C THR A 62 10.16 2.02 8.27
N ALA A 63 10.66 1.16 9.16
CA ALA A 63 10.12 1.06 10.51
C ALA A 63 10.31 2.33 11.36
N SER A 64 11.22 3.24 10.97
CA SER A 64 11.37 4.56 11.61
C SER A 64 10.22 5.51 11.26
N ASP A 65 9.42 5.18 10.25
CA ASP A 65 8.25 5.95 9.87
C ASP A 65 7.06 5.50 10.70
N GLU A 66 6.88 6.19 11.82
CA GLU A 66 5.82 5.88 12.77
C GLU A 66 4.43 6.17 12.17
N SER A 67 3.52 5.24 12.41
CA SER A 67 2.09 5.43 12.20
C SER A 67 1.40 5.36 13.56
N PRO A 68 0.33 6.15 13.79
CA PRO A 68 -0.56 5.93 14.93
C PRO A 68 -1.07 4.48 14.97
N ASP A 69 -1.42 4.00 16.15
CA ASP A 69 -2.11 2.72 16.30
C ASP A 69 -3.41 2.74 15.48
N THR A 70 -3.53 1.76 14.59
CA THR A 70 -4.67 1.64 13.67
C THR A 70 -5.80 0.81 14.25
N GLY A 71 -5.59 0.21 15.44
CA GLY A 71 -6.57 -0.61 16.14
C GLY A 71 -6.94 -1.89 15.40
N SER A 72 -8.16 -2.37 15.67
CA SER A 72 -8.74 -3.56 15.04
C SER A 72 -9.83 -3.15 14.04
N PRO A 73 -10.01 -3.90 12.93
CA PRO A 73 -11.15 -3.69 12.04
C PRO A 73 -12.47 -3.77 12.83
N GLY A 74 -13.46 -2.95 12.47
CA GLY A 74 -14.75 -2.90 13.17
C GLY A 74 -14.79 -2.05 14.44
N PHE A 75 -13.67 -1.42 14.82
CA PHE A 75 -13.58 -0.56 16.01
C PHE A 75 -12.90 0.77 15.67
N ALA A 76 -13.21 1.82 16.42
CA ALA A 76 -12.56 3.12 16.28
C ALA A 76 -11.02 2.97 16.42
N PRO A 77 -10.21 3.66 15.61
CA PRO A 77 -10.57 4.74 14.67
C PRO A 77 -11.07 4.27 13.29
N PHE A 78 -11.33 2.97 13.11
CA PHE A 78 -11.81 2.35 11.85
C PHE A 78 -10.84 2.45 10.67
N THR A 79 -9.57 2.82 10.90
CA THR A 79 -8.51 2.87 9.88
C THR A 79 -8.38 1.54 9.13
N ARG A 80 -8.60 0.42 9.82
CA ARG A 80 -8.53 -0.94 9.24
C ARG A 80 -9.85 -1.47 8.68
N GLY A 81 -10.89 -0.63 8.62
CA GLY A 81 -12.22 -0.98 8.09
C GLY A 81 -13.31 -0.97 9.15
N SER A 82 -14.56 -0.84 8.70
CA SER A 82 -15.74 -0.65 9.56
C SER A 82 -16.41 -1.95 10.03
N ARG A 83 -15.99 -3.11 9.53
CA ARG A 83 -16.55 -4.43 9.87
C ARG A 83 -15.47 -5.31 10.51
N PRO A 84 -15.74 -5.99 11.63
CA PRO A 84 -14.75 -6.85 12.28
C PRO A 84 -14.17 -7.94 11.37
N GLU A 85 -15.01 -8.56 10.55
CA GLU A 85 -14.62 -9.62 9.61
C GLU A 85 -14.01 -9.05 8.30
N GLY A 86 -14.07 -7.73 8.12
CA GLY A 86 -13.69 -7.04 6.89
C GLY A 86 -14.37 -7.66 5.67
N ASN A 87 -13.60 -7.78 4.58
CA ASN A 87 -14.02 -8.43 3.34
C ASN A 87 -13.37 -9.81 3.15
N ALA A 88 -12.80 -10.40 4.21
CA ALA A 88 -11.98 -11.60 4.10
C ALA A 88 -12.77 -12.83 3.61
N ALA A 89 -14.02 -12.99 4.07
CA ALA A 89 -14.86 -14.13 3.71
C ALA A 89 -15.75 -13.86 2.48
N GLY A 90 -16.34 -12.66 2.39
CA GLY A 90 -17.35 -12.33 1.39
C GLY A 90 -16.89 -11.42 0.26
N GLY A 91 -15.63 -10.95 0.28
CA GLY A 91 -15.16 -9.94 -0.67
C GLY A 91 -15.88 -8.60 -0.51
N TRP A 92 -15.83 -7.79 -1.56
CA TRP A 92 -16.59 -6.55 -1.67
C TRP A 92 -17.85 -6.76 -2.50
N ASP A 93 -18.85 -5.90 -2.25
CA ASP A 93 -20.11 -5.88 -2.98
C ASP A 93 -19.90 -5.44 -4.44
N VAL A 94 -20.40 -6.23 -5.40
CA VAL A 94 -20.38 -5.90 -6.83
C VAL A 94 -21.64 -5.12 -7.17
N ARG A 95 -21.57 -3.79 -7.06
CA ARG A 95 -22.73 -2.90 -7.28
C ARG A 95 -22.67 -2.23 -8.65
N GLN A 96 -23.46 -2.72 -9.61
CA GLN A 96 -23.54 -2.13 -10.94
C GLN A 96 -24.37 -0.84 -10.96
N ARG A 97 -23.92 0.11 -11.79
CA ARG A 97 -24.65 1.35 -12.02
C ARG A 97 -25.48 1.23 -13.29
N HIS A 98 -26.81 1.31 -13.13
CA HIS A 98 -27.73 1.43 -14.26
C HIS A 98 -28.23 2.86 -14.41
N ALA A 99 -28.32 3.34 -15.66
CA ALA A 99 -28.77 4.70 -15.99
C ALA A 99 -29.77 4.72 -17.17
N LEU A 100 -30.39 3.58 -17.48
CA LEU A 100 -31.39 3.47 -18.53
C LEU A 100 -32.69 4.17 -18.12
N THR A 101 -33.29 4.92 -19.04
CA THR A 101 -34.54 5.66 -18.80
C THR A 101 -35.78 4.84 -19.12
N ASP A 102 -35.68 3.84 -19.97
CA ASP A 102 -36.75 2.89 -20.27
C ASP A 102 -36.86 1.83 -19.15
N PRO A 103 -37.97 1.78 -18.40
CA PRO A 103 -38.12 0.86 -17.28
C PRO A 103 -38.04 -0.62 -17.68
N ALA A 104 -38.50 -0.98 -18.89
CA ALA A 104 -38.49 -2.38 -19.33
C ALA A 104 -37.06 -2.85 -19.60
N ARG A 105 -36.29 -2.04 -20.33
CA ARG A 105 -34.87 -2.31 -20.59
C ARG A 105 -34.02 -2.25 -19.33
N LEU A 106 -34.35 -1.35 -18.40
CA LEU A 106 -33.69 -1.28 -17.10
C LEU A 106 -33.90 -2.57 -16.31
N ASN A 107 -35.12 -3.10 -16.29
CA ASN A 107 -35.43 -4.34 -15.59
C ASN A 107 -34.69 -5.55 -16.19
N GLU A 108 -34.68 -5.67 -17.52
CA GLU A 108 -33.94 -6.72 -18.23
C GLU A 108 -32.44 -6.69 -17.88
N ALA A 109 -31.81 -5.51 -17.91
CA ALA A 109 -30.41 -5.35 -17.58
C ALA A 109 -30.11 -5.72 -16.11
N LEU A 110 -30.96 -5.29 -15.18
CA LEU A 110 -30.81 -5.61 -13.75
C LEU A 110 -30.87 -7.12 -13.50
N LEU A 111 -31.86 -7.80 -14.09
CA LEU A 111 -32.01 -9.24 -13.90
C LEU A 111 -30.84 -10.01 -14.50
N GLY A 112 -30.39 -9.63 -15.69
CA GLY A 112 -29.20 -10.22 -16.30
C GLY A 112 -27.97 -10.08 -15.40
N ASP A 113 -27.76 -8.91 -14.81
CA ASP A 113 -26.63 -8.68 -13.89
C ASP A 113 -26.74 -9.50 -12.59
N LEU A 114 -27.92 -9.55 -11.98
CA LEU A 114 -28.17 -10.33 -10.75
C LEU A 114 -27.98 -11.84 -10.98
N GLU A 115 -28.37 -12.36 -12.14
CA GLU A 115 -28.17 -13.76 -12.52
C GLU A 115 -26.69 -14.09 -12.80
N ASN A 116 -25.83 -13.08 -12.96
CA ASN A 116 -24.43 -13.22 -13.35
C ASN A 116 -23.42 -12.64 -12.33
N GLY A 117 -23.82 -12.49 -11.07
CA GLY A 117 -22.89 -12.26 -9.95
C GLY A 117 -22.77 -10.82 -9.46
N VAL A 118 -23.68 -9.93 -9.88
CA VAL A 118 -23.91 -8.64 -9.20
C VAL A 118 -24.62 -8.89 -7.87
N THR A 119 -24.30 -8.11 -6.84
CA THR A 119 -24.78 -8.29 -5.46
C THR A 119 -25.40 -7.02 -4.87
#